data_AF-A0A1F7RQB6-F1
#
_entry.id   AF-A0A1F7RQB6-F1
#
_cell.length_a   1.000
_cell.length_b   1.000
_cell.length_c   1.000
_cell.angle_alpha   90.00
_cell.angle_beta   90.00
_cell.angle_gamma   90.00
#
_symmetry.space_group_name_H-M   'P 1'
#
loop_
_entity.id
_entity.type
_entity.pdbx_description
1 polymer ?
#
loop_
_entity_poly.entity_id
_entity_poly.type
_entity_poly.pdbx_seq_one_letter_code
_entity_poly.pdbx_strand_id
1 'polypeptide(L)'
;MSEMKDGCVKPARGPILSGTQTSTPTANMQFQEVKKMQAKVGKEAPDFEANAFVTSKGFKTVKLSEYKGKWIVLCFYPGDFTFV
;
A
#
# COMPACT_ATOMS: atom_id res chain seq x y z
N MET A 1 -23.12 -12.12 -24.33
CA MET A 1 -21.75 -12.64 -24.17
C MET A 1 -20.98 -11.51 -23.48
N SER A 2 -20.87 -11.57 -22.16
CA SER A 2 -20.33 -10.46 -21.38
C SER A 2 -18.83 -10.33 -21.64
N GLU A 3 -18.38 -9.16 -22.08
CA GLU A 3 -16.97 -8.81 -22.22
C GLU A 3 -16.25 -9.04 -20.89
N MET A 4 -15.32 -10.00 -20.87
CA MET A 4 -14.36 -10.18 -19.79
C MET A 4 -13.37 -9.01 -19.84
N LYS A 5 -13.65 -7.94 -19.11
CA LYS A 5 -12.68 -6.86 -18.82
C LYS A 5 -11.93 -7.09 -17.51
N ASP A 6 -11.68 -8.35 -17.15
CA ASP A 6 -10.76 -8.70 -16.07
C ASP A 6 -9.33 -8.77 -16.61
N GLY A 7 -8.83 -7.62 -17.04
CA GLY A 7 -7.40 -7.44 -17.25
C GLY A 7 -6.71 -7.51 -15.90
N CYS A 8 -5.76 -8.44 -15.76
CA CYS A 8 -4.90 -8.63 -14.59
C CYS A 8 -4.62 -7.29 -13.88
N VAL A 9 -5.12 -7.14 -12.64
CA VAL A 9 -5.04 -5.89 -11.89
C VAL A 9 -3.56 -5.50 -11.79
N LYS A 10 -3.21 -4.28 -12.18
CA LYS A 10 -1.82 -3.81 -12.09
C LYS A 10 -1.37 -3.90 -10.64
N PRO A 11 -0.20 -4.48 -10.34
CA PRO A 11 0.25 -4.64 -8.96
C PRO A 11 0.43 -3.25 -8.34
N ALA A 12 -0.18 -3.06 -7.17
CA ALA A 12 -0.02 -1.82 -6.42
C ALA A 12 1.39 -1.75 -5.82
N ARG A 13 1.94 -0.54 -5.73
CA ARG A 13 3.32 -0.34 -5.27
C ARG A 13 3.55 -0.65 -3.78
N GLY A 14 2.50 -0.71 -2.96
CA GLY A 14 2.62 -0.90 -1.52
C GLY A 14 3.15 0.36 -0.81
N PRO A 15 3.87 0.23 0.32
CA PRO A 15 4.44 1.36 1.06
C PRO A 15 5.47 2.14 0.22
N ILE A 16 5.29 3.44 0.10
CA ILE A 16 6.16 4.34 -0.67
C ILE A 16 7.20 4.93 0.28
N LEU A 17 8.43 4.41 0.21
CA LEU A 17 9.55 4.94 0.98
C LEU A 17 9.93 6.34 0.46
N SER A 18 9.71 7.37 1.29
CA SER A 18 10.20 8.72 1.02
C SER A 18 11.71 8.81 1.32
N GLY A 19 12.51 8.37 0.37
CA GLY A 19 13.98 8.48 0.40
C GLY A 19 14.59 8.00 -0.91
N THR A 20 15.28 8.90 -1.60
CA THR A 20 16.09 8.66 -2.81
C THR A 20 16.85 7.34 -2.74
N GLN A 21 16.55 6.40 -3.64
CA GLN A 21 17.48 5.33 -3.96
C GLN A 21 18.58 5.92 -4.85
N THR A 22 19.68 6.35 -4.26
CA THR A 22 20.95 6.42 -4.99
C THR A 22 21.54 5.02 -4.96
N SER A 23 21.45 4.34 -6.09
CA SER A 23 22.11 3.06 -6.36
C SER A 23 23.62 3.21 -6.25
N THR A 24 24.24 2.54 -5.28
CA THR A 24 25.63 2.09 -5.37
C THR A 24 25.64 0.56 -5.21
N PRO A 25 26.26 -0.19 -6.14
CA PRO A 25 26.34 -1.63 -6.04
C PRO A 25 27.54 -1.96 -5.15
N THR A 26 27.32 -2.56 -3.98
CA THR A 26 28.36 -3.34 -3.33
C THR A 26 27.75 -4.56 -2.67
N ALA A 27 28.33 -5.69 -3.04
CA ALA A 27 27.93 -7.04 -2.68
C ALA A 27 27.96 -7.28 -1.16
N ASN A 28 27.12 -8.24 -0.75
CA ASN A 28 26.90 -8.77 0.60
C ASN A 28 26.20 -7.84 1.59
N MET A 29 24.88 -8.00 1.73
CA MET A 29 24.20 -7.73 2.99
C MET A 29 23.19 -8.83 3.31
N GLN A 30 23.42 -9.48 4.44
CA GLN A 30 22.48 -10.33 5.14
C GLN A 30 21.16 -9.58 5.30
N PHE A 31 20.04 -10.21 4.94
CA PHE A 31 18.69 -9.71 5.24
C PHE A 31 18.49 -9.73 6.76
N GLN A 32 19.01 -8.73 7.44
CA GLN A 32 18.53 -8.37 8.76
C GLN A 32 17.19 -7.69 8.53
N GLU A 33 16.10 -8.36 8.93
CA GLU A 33 14.77 -7.77 8.96
C GLU A 33 14.80 -6.63 9.97
N VAL A 34 15.19 -5.44 9.51
CA VAL A 34 15.07 -4.24 10.32
C VAL A 34 13.57 -3.97 10.39
N LYS A 35 12.94 -4.42 11.48
CA LYS A 35 11.59 -4.01 11.89
C LYS A 35 11.63 -2.52 12.27
N LYS A 36 11.90 -1.67 11.29
CA LYS A 36 11.87 -0.23 11.45
C LYS A 36 10.40 0.15 11.48
N MET A 37 9.90 0.50 12.67
CA MET A 37 8.52 0.97 12.82
C MET A 37 8.33 2.25 11.99
N GLN A 38 7.68 2.12 10.84
CA GLN A 38 7.51 3.20 9.86
C GLN A 38 6.39 4.17 10.28
N ALA A 39 5.32 3.68 10.91
CA ALA A 39 4.23 4.51 11.40
C ALA A 39 4.49 4.98 12.84
N LYS A 40 4.42 6.29 13.08
CA LYS A 40 4.60 6.92 14.40
C LYS A 40 3.52 7.96 14.65
N VAL A 41 2.95 7.98 15.86
CA VAL A 41 1.94 8.97 16.27
C VAL A 41 2.53 10.39 16.18
N GLY A 42 1.74 11.33 15.68
CA GLY A 42 2.17 12.73 15.50
C GLY A 42 3.17 12.96 14.36
N LYS A 43 3.51 11.92 13.57
CA LYS A 43 4.28 12.04 12.32
C LYS A 43 3.36 11.82 11.13
N GLU A 44 3.80 12.26 9.96
CA GLU A 44 3.09 11.99 8.72
C GLU A 44 2.95 10.48 8.52
N ALA A 45 1.75 10.03 8.18
CA ALA A 45 1.48 8.61 7.93
C ALA A 45 2.27 8.16 6.69
N PRO A 46 2.87 6.94 6.70
CA PRO A 46 3.57 6.41 5.54
C PRO A 46 2.63 6.34 4.33
N ASP A 47 3.02 6.96 3.23
CA ASP A 47 2.26 6.91 1.99
C ASP A 47 2.30 5.50 1.43
N PHE A 48 1.18 5.04 0.85
CA PHE A 48 1.10 3.72 0.25
C PHE A 48 0.13 3.73 -0.93
N GLU A 49 0.32 2.77 -1.81
CA GLU A 49 -0.56 2.49 -2.93
C GLU A 49 -1.12 1.06 -2.79
N ALA A 50 -2.44 0.91 -2.89
CA ALA A 50 -3.13 -0.37 -2.78
C ALA A 50 -4.24 -0.49 -3.84
N ASN A 51 -4.52 -1.70 -4.30
CA ASN A 51 -5.71 -1.96 -5.10
C ASN A 51 -6.90 -2.19 -4.17
N ALA A 52 -7.97 -1.43 -4.37
CA ALA A 52 -9.18 -1.50 -3.56
C ALA A 52 -10.42 -1.58 -4.45
N PHE A 53 -11.43 -2.30 -3.98
CA PHE A 53 -12.75 -2.25 -4.57
C PHE A 53 -13.55 -1.09 -3.94
N VAL A 54 -13.99 -0.16 -4.77
CA VAL A 54 -14.83 0.98 -4.36
C VAL A 54 -16.21 0.76 -4.95
N THR A 55 -17.25 0.66 -4.11
CA THR A 55 -18.63 0.28 -4.50
C THR A 55 -19.14 1.00 -5.74
N SER A 56 -18.82 2.28 -5.91
CA SER A 56 -19.27 3.09 -7.06
C SER A 56 -18.32 3.11 -8.27
N LYS A 57 -17.08 2.62 -8.12
CA LYS A 57 -16.02 2.74 -9.15
C LYS A 57 -15.39 1.41 -9.56
N GLY A 58 -15.74 0.31 -8.90
CA GLY A 58 -15.10 -0.99 -9.11
C GLY A 58 -13.68 -1.04 -8.54
N PHE A 59 -12.83 -1.89 -9.10
CA PHE A 59 -11.42 -1.98 -8.72
C PHE A 59 -10.66 -0.73 -9.16
N LYS A 60 -10.05 -0.04 -8.19
CA LYS A 60 -9.17 1.11 -8.42
C LYS A 60 -7.91 0.99 -7.57
N THR A 61 -6.79 1.43 -8.11
CA THR A 61 -5.61 1.75 -7.33
C THR A 61 -5.87 3.03 -6.52
N VAL A 62 -5.75 2.94 -5.20
CA VAL A 62 -5.90 4.05 -4.25
C VAL A 62 -4.55 4.40 -3.65
N LYS A 63 -4.31 5.69 -3.44
CA LYS A 63 -3.10 6.18 -2.81
C LYS A 63 -3.43 7.05 -1.59
N LEU A 64 -2.72 6.86 -0.48
CA LEU A 64 -2.99 7.59 0.76
C LEU A 64 -2.91 9.11 0.56
N SER A 65 -1.94 9.57 -0.24
CA SER A 65 -1.77 10.98 -0.57
C SER A 65 -2.99 11.64 -1.25
N GLU A 66 -3.85 10.87 -1.95
CA GLU A 66 -5.06 11.41 -2.61
C GLU A 66 -6.11 11.90 -1.58
N TYR A 67 -6.00 11.49 -0.31
CA TYR A 67 -6.96 11.81 0.75
C TYR A 67 -6.48 12.90 1.71
N LYS A 68 -5.38 13.61 1.39
CA LYS A 68 -4.91 14.74 2.20
C LYS A 68 -6.02 15.80 2.38
N GLY A 69 -6.13 16.32 3.61
CA GLY A 69 -7.18 17.28 4.00
C GLY A 69 -8.48 16.65 4.47
N LYS A 70 -8.60 15.32 4.46
CA LYS A 70 -9.72 14.59 5.07
C LYS A 70 -9.24 13.75 6.24
N TRP A 71 -10.10 13.57 7.23
CA TRP A 71 -9.88 12.56 8.26
C TRP A 71 -10.08 11.17 7.65
N ILE A 72 -9.13 10.29 7.94
CA ILE A 72 -9.13 8.91 7.45
C ILE A 72 -8.95 7.97 8.63
N VAL A 73 -9.59 6.80 8.54
CA VAL A 73 -9.40 5.69 9.46
C VAL A 73 -8.93 4.51 8.62
N LEU A 74 -7.77 3.95 8.96
CA LEU A 74 -7.20 2.78 8.30
C LEU A 74 -7.23 1.61 9.28
N CYS A 75 -7.97 0.57 8.95
CA CYS A 75 -8.10 -0.64 9.77
C CYS A 75 -7.45 -1.82 9.04
N PHE A 76 -6.58 -2.55 9.75
CA PHE A 76 -6.05 -3.82 9.29
C PHE A 76 -6.80 -4.94 10.00
N TYR A 77 -7.13 -6.00 9.27
CA TYR A 77 -7.80 -7.18 9.82
C TYR A 77 -7.07 -8.44 9.30
N PRO A 78 -7.17 -9.58 10.02
CA PRO A 78 -6.29 -10.72 9.79
C PRO A 78 -6.59 -11.53 8.53
N GLY A 79 -7.86 -11.62 8.10
CA GLY A 79 -8.21 -12.37 6.90
C GLY A 79 -9.69 -12.26 6.52
N ASP A 80 -9.97 -12.55 5.25
CA ASP A 80 -11.33 -12.63 4.72
C ASP A 80 -12.00 -13.96 5.11
N PHE A 81 -13.31 -13.92 5.38
CA PHE A 81 -14.13 -15.10 5.71
C PHE A 81 -13.64 -15.92 6.92
N THR A 82 -12.95 -15.28 7.86
CA THR A 82 -12.57 -15.87 9.15
C THR A 82 -13.68 -15.67 10.19
N PHE A 83 -13.75 -16.55 11.20
CA PHE A 83 -14.58 -16.33 12.37
C PHE A 83 -14.01 -15.18 13.24
N VAL A 84 -14.89 -14.44 13.90
CA VAL A 84 -14.56 -13.42 14.90
C VAL A 84 -14.69 -13.98 16.31
#